data_AF-A0A7Z1GVU2-F1
#
_entry.id   AF-A0A7Z1GVU2-F1
#
_cell.length_a   1.000
_cell.length_b   1.000
_cell.length_c   1.000
_cell.angle_alpha   90.00
_cell.angle_beta   90.00
_cell.angle_gamma   90.00
#
_symmetry.space_group_name_H-M   'P 1'
#
loop_
_entity.id
_entity.type
_entity.pdbx_description
1 polymer ?
#
loop_
_entity_poly.entity_id
_entity_poly.type
_entity_poly.pdbx_seq_one_letter_code
_entity_poly.pdbx_strand_id
1 'polypeptide(L)'
;MDRTAFLAQPDVRSFIEWLQVELPRLAVHLQFPKSRFVDDGLNHKVVGIEKVHALYCWGSVWHDYQTGKWVKSADWASTKVSLDLLRIRLTKALALKCDNTAYSACLAVLQWGGVRGAIPFLHQLRRHGKLVHYLDSCIPLFDLNSIQKLSQLDASSILRFDAGLTKIHSLLDKTGSPIYDSRVGAAIAMLYALYRQGKQTPSQLRFPSGAARGAQIRDPGAFGFANSPQFFSKAVPSYSWARSQLELGWIIQVTLAGAPTMFAGSLQERSHCLEAALFMIGYDLRCLLSAPMVNRTVLSPSRGRGRGRHRGTWVPTSVNFPQVLGDYLQCSQPAGHAVELTEFRQWQVKVRGYAASTVRSYCTPLRPGEFDLVSFSLEELQRIADGGAQGLVILSGGSEQFIVGDEYEQVYLTSVYLCARVIEMAREYSVQPVQVLICAGFAGNTKTANLIIRTGKTLGRHFDLLDDVQATVLFKVFFGQALIELDQQLMAAVKVIQSGIRG
;
A
#
# COMPACT_ATOMS: atom_id res chain seq x y z
N MET A 1 6.46 8.27 25.75
CA MET A 1 7.42 9.19 25.14
C MET A 1 6.64 10.20 24.32
N ASP A 2 6.83 11.48 24.63
CA ASP A 2 6.30 12.66 23.92
C ASP A 2 7.33 13.20 22.92
N ARG A 3 6.95 14.23 22.15
CA ARG A 3 7.81 14.91 21.18
C ARG A 3 9.17 15.31 21.76
N THR A 4 9.19 15.93 22.93
CA THR A 4 10.42 16.44 23.56
C THR A 4 11.35 15.31 23.96
N ALA A 5 10.82 14.29 24.65
CA ALA A 5 11.60 13.11 25.02
C ALA A 5 12.09 12.31 23.79
N PHE A 6 11.30 12.26 22.70
CA PHE A 6 11.68 11.59 21.46
C PHE A 6 12.84 12.29 20.74
N LEU A 7 12.75 13.62 20.57
CA LEU A 7 13.77 14.44 19.89
C LEU A 7 15.05 14.61 20.73
N ALA A 8 14.96 14.50 22.06
CA ALA A 8 16.12 14.56 22.95
C ALA A 8 17.09 13.38 22.76
N GLN A 9 16.63 12.24 22.23
CA GLN A 9 17.42 11.02 22.04
C GLN A 9 18.65 11.28 21.13
N PRO A 10 19.87 10.84 21.52
CA PRO A 10 21.09 11.15 20.77
C PRO A 10 21.08 10.67 19.31
N ASP A 11 20.60 9.45 19.03
CA ASP A 11 20.61 8.90 17.66
C ASP A 11 19.57 9.57 16.75
N VAL A 12 18.47 10.08 17.34
CA VAL A 12 17.44 10.87 16.63
C VAL A 12 17.97 12.26 16.32
N ARG A 13 18.58 12.92 17.30
CA ARG A 13 19.15 14.26 17.15
C ARG A 13 20.25 14.29 16.11
N SER A 14 21.22 13.36 16.19
CA SER A 14 22.30 13.29 15.20
C SER A 14 21.86 12.78 13.83
N PHE A 15 20.70 12.11 13.71
CA PHE A 15 20.08 11.87 12.41
C PHE A 15 19.48 13.15 11.82
N ILE A 16 18.82 13.99 12.62
CA ILE A 16 18.29 15.29 12.20
C ILE A 16 19.42 16.25 11.77
N GLU A 17 20.49 16.33 12.57
CA GLU A 17 21.72 17.10 12.26
C GLU A 17 22.34 16.62 10.93
N TRP A 18 22.40 15.31 10.70
CA TRP A 18 22.88 14.72 9.45
C TRP A 18 21.96 15.03 8.26
N LEU A 19 20.64 14.95 8.42
CA LEU A 19 19.67 15.31 7.36
C LEU A 19 19.79 16.78 6.96
N GLN A 20 20.01 17.69 7.91
CA GLN A 20 20.21 19.12 7.63
C GLN A 20 21.44 19.39 6.75
N VAL A 21 22.50 18.59 6.90
CA VAL A 21 23.76 18.73 6.13
C VAL A 21 23.73 17.97 4.80
N GLU A 22 23.15 16.76 4.77
CA GLU A 22 23.20 15.88 3.60
C GLU A 22 22.03 16.06 2.63
N LEU A 23 20.81 16.43 3.08
CA LEU A 23 19.70 16.63 2.15
C LEU A 23 19.98 17.71 1.07
N PRO A 24 20.67 18.85 1.34
CA PRO A 24 21.08 19.79 0.30
C PRO A 24 22.16 19.25 -0.67
N ARG A 25 22.86 18.17 -0.30
CA ARG A 25 23.99 17.58 -1.03
C ARG A 25 23.69 16.21 -1.64
N LEU A 26 22.52 15.65 -1.34
CA LEU A 26 22.12 14.30 -1.69
C LEU A 26 22.15 14.09 -3.21
N ALA A 27 23.08 13.28 -3.69
CA ALA A 27 23.15 12.87 -5.09
C ALA A 27 22.11 11.78 -5.36
N VAL A 28 21.20 12.02 -6.30
CA VAL A 28 20.09 11.10 -6.61
C VAL A 28 20.00 10.86 -8.12
N HIS A 29 19.90 9.59 -8.53
CA HIS A 29 19.62 9.19 -9.90
C HIS A 29 18.20 8.58 -10.00
N LEU A 30 17.20 9.45 -10.14
CA LEU A 30 15.81 9.04 -10.32
C LEU A 30 15.62 8.32 -11.66
N GLN A 31 15.02 7.12 -11.61
CA GLN A 31 14.76 6.27 -12.78
C GLN A 31 13.36 5.65 -12.66
N PHE A 32 12.45 6.12 -13.52
CA PHE A 32 11.06 5.66 -13.61
C PHE A 32 10.77 5.23 -15.06
N PRO A 33 10.23 4.02 -15.29
CA PRO A 33 9.69 3.64 -16.59
C PRO A 33 8.40 4.41 -16.90
N LYS A 34 8.11 4.58 -18.19
CA LYS A 34 6.82 5.10 -18.69
C LYS A 34 5.66 4.27 -18.13
N SER A 35 4.68 4.93 -17.53
CA SER A 35 3.52 4.29 -16.89
C SER A 35 2.35 5.27 -16.77
N ARG A 36 1.14 4.79 -16.42
CA ARG A 36 -0.05 5.62 -16.12
C ARG A 36 0.12 6.64 -14.98
N PHE A 37 1.24 6.57 -14.25
CA PHE A 37 1.60 7.50 -13.18
C PHE A 37 2.77 8.40 -13.57
N VAL A 38 3.52 8.07 -14.62
CA VAL A 38 4.68 8.84 -15.08
C VAL A 38 4.68 8.74 -16.60
N ASP A 39 3.91 9.63 -17.24
CA ASP A 39 3.47 9.43 -18.63
C ASP A 39 4.60 9.34 -19.65
N ASP A 40 5.79 9.90 -19.38
CA ASP A 40 6.98 9.74 -20.24
C ASP A 40 8.16 9.03 -19.56
N GLY A 41 7.95 8.53 -18.34
CA GLY A 41 9.03 8.07 -17.45
C GLY A 41 9.87 9.23 -16.92
N LEU A 42 10.99 8.91 -16.29
CA LEU A 42 11.95 9.89 -15.76
C LEU A 42 13.34 9.25 -15.69
N ASN A 43 14.39 9.93 -16.15
CA ASN A 43 15.77 9.44 -16.02
C ASN A 43 16.74 10.62 -15.80
N HIS A 44 16.86 11.08 -14.55
CA HIS A 44 17.61 12.29 -14.21
C HIS A 44 18.56 12.07 -13.03
N LYS A 45 19.74 12.68 -13.14
CA LYS A 45 20.71 12.81 -12.04
C LYS A 45 20.64 14.24 -11.49
N VAL A 46 20.47 14.36 -10.18
CA VAL A 46 20.37 15.64 -9.47
C VAL A 46 21.19 15.61 -8.18
N VAL A 47 21.49 16.79 -7.66
CA VAL A 47 22.11 16.99 -6.34
C VAL A 47 21.20 17.90 -5.53
N GLY A 48 20.87 17.49 -4.31
CA GLY A 48 20.01 18.21 -3.38
C GLY A 48 18.53 17.82 -3.47
N ILE A 49 17.89 17.68 -2.31
CA ILE A 49 16.51 17.21 -2.15
C ILE A 49 15.49 18.13 -2.85
N GLU A 50 15.78 19.42 -2.97
CA GLU A 50 14.94 20.39 -3.70
C GLU A 50 14.95 20.13 -5.21
N LYS A 51 16.03 19.55 -5.76
CA LYS A 51 16.09 19.14 -7.17
C LYS A 51 15.42 17.79 -7.42
N VAL A 52 15.27 16.95 -6.39
CA VAL A 52 14.39 15.77 -6.41
C VAL A 52 12.92 16.22 -6.42
N HIS A 53 12.56 17.16 -5.55
CA HIS A 53 11.21 17.74 -5.47
C HIS A 53 10.79 18.47 -6.76
N ALA A 54 11.70 19.24 -7.37
CA ALA A 54 11.45 19.90 -8.65
C ALA A 54 11.25 18.92 -9.83
N LEU A 55 11.54 17.63 -9.65
CA LEU A 55 11.27 16.54 -10.59
C LEU A 55 10.07 15.67 -10.16
N TYR A 56 9.22 16.13 -9.23
CA TYR A 56 8.02 15.40 -8.84
C TYR A 56 7.07 15.24 -10.04
N CYS A 57 6.95 14.01 -10.51
CA CYS A 57 6.01 13.58 -11.53
C CYS A 57 5.29 12.32 -11.05
N TRP A 58 4.05 12.47 -10.61
CA TRP A 58 3.18 11.34 -10.26
C TRP A 58 1.71 11.65 -10.56
N GLY A 59 1.18 10.96 -11.57
CA GLY A 59 -0.20 11.02 -12.00
C GLY A 59 -1.18 10.55 -10.92
N SER A 60 -2.23 11.33 -10.70
CA SER A 60 -3.38 10.93 -9.90
C SER A 60 -4.68 11.52 -10.46
N VAL A 61 -5.78 10.80 -10.26
CA VAL A 61 -7.12 11.18 -10.73
C VAL A 61 -8.18 10.76 -9.70
N TRP A 62 -9.10 11.67 -9.39
CA TRP A 62 -10.22 11.40 -8.48
C TRP A 62 -11.49 12.15 -8.90
N HIS A 63 -12.64 11.67 -8.44
CA HIS A 63 -13.95 12.23 -8.75
C HIS A 63 -14.45 13.07 -7.58
N ASP A 64 -14.62 14.37 -7.82
CA ASP A 64 -15.11 15.30 -6.81
C ASP A 64 -16.62 15.15 -6.61
N TYR A 65 -16.99 14.41 -5.57
CA TYR A 65 -18.37 14.15 -5.14
C TYR A 65 -19.21 15.40 -4.85
N GLN A 66 -18.61 16.61 -4.73
CA GLN A 66 -19.37 17.86 -4.60
C GLN A 66 -19.63 18.58 -5.94
N THR A 67 -18.92 18.23 -7.03
CA THR A 67 -19.06 18.92 -8.32
C THR A 67 -19.30 18.00 -9.52
N GLY A 68 -19.21 16.68 -9.34
CA GLY A 68 -19.35 15.69 -10.43
C GLY A 68 -18.19 15.72 -11.43
N LYS A 69 -17.05 16.32 -11.08
CA LYS A 69 -15.92 16.53 -11.99
C LYS A 69 -14.73 15.66 -11.61
N TRP A 70 -14.04 15.16 -12.63
CA TRP A 70 -12.74 14.51 -12.48
C TRP A 70 -11.65 15.55 -12.29
N VAL A 71 -10.94 15.47 -11.17
CA VAL A 71 -9.74 16.24 -10.85
C VAL A 71 -8.52 15.39 -11.19
N LYS A 72 -7.53 15.99 -11.85
CA LYS A 72 -6.26 15.34 -12.21
C LYS A 72 -5.08 16.13 -11.66
N SER A 73 -4.02 15.42 -11.31
CA SER A 73 -2.70 15.98 -10.97
C SER A 73 -1.61 15.11 -11.59
N ALA A 74 -0.45 15.70 -11.88
CA ALA A 74 0.69 15.00 -12.49
C ALA A 74 2.05 15.56 -12.02
N ASP A 75 2.14 16.88 -11.81
CA ASP A 75 3.30 17.57 -11.23
C ASP A 75 3.04 18.00 -9.78
N TRP A 76 4.02 18.61 -9.11
CA TRP A 76 3.82 19.09 -7.73
C TRP A 76 2.76 20.20 -7.61
N ALA A 77 2.66 21.10 -8.60
CA ALA A 77 1.76 22.25 -8.53
C ALA A 77 0.28 21.81 -8.58
N SER A 78 -0.07 20.98 -9.55
CA SER A 78 -1.37 20.33 -9.67
C SER A 78 -1.66 19.38 -8.49
N THR A 79 -0.63 18.69 -7.98
CA THR A 79 -0.75 17.83 -6.79
C THR A 79 -1.08 18.65 -5.53
N LYS A 80 -0.42 19.79 -5.29
CA LYS A 80 -0.76 20.70 -4.18
C LYS A 80 -2.20 21.20 -4.29
N VAL A 81 -2.63 21.64 -5.48
CA VAL A 81 -4.02 22.08 -5.71
C VAL A 81 -5.03 20.95 -5.44
N SER A 82 -4.72 19.71 -5.86
CA SER A 82 -5.54 18.52 -5.57
C SER A 82 -5.61 18.23 -4.06
N LEU A 83 -4.48 18.25 -3.36
CA LEU A 83 -4.39 18.02 -1.91
C LEU A 83 -5.11 19.10 -1.11
N ASP A 84 -4.93 20.37 -1.44
CA ASP A 84 -5.62 21.49 -0.77
C ASP A 84 -7.14 21.43 -1.00
N LEU A 85 -7.59 21.02 -2.19
CA LEU A 85 -9.02 20.78 -2.45
C LEU A 85 -9.55 19.59 -1.63
N LEU A 86 -8.84 18.47 -1.56
CA LEU A 86 -9.20 17.31 -0.73
C LEU A 86 -9.26 17.66 0.77
N ARG A 87 -8.28 18.43 1.26
CA ARG A 87 -8.27 19.00 2.62
C ARG A 87 -9.51 19.85 2.89
N ILE A 88 -9.91 20.72 1.95
CA ILE A 88 -11.14 21.51 2.05
C ILE A 88 -12.40 20.63 2.06
N ARG A 89 -12.48 19.59 1.21
CA ARG A 89 -13.60 18.65 1.17
C ARG A 89 -13.75 17.88 2.49
N LEU A 90 -12.65 17.30 2.97
CA LEU A 90 -12.60 16.45 4.16
C LEU A 90 -12.87 17.23 5.46
N THR A 91 -12.25 18.41 5.63
CA THR A 91 -12.50 19.26 6.82
C THR A 91 -13.93 19.80 6.85
N LYS A 92 -14.52 20.19 5.71
CA LYS A 92 -15.95 20.56 5.64
C LYS A 92 -16.87 19.37 5.93
N ALA A 93 -16.51 18.17 5.49
CA ALA A 93 -17.30 16.97 5.76
C ALA A 93 -17.36 16.62 7.26
N LEU A 94 -16.24 16.73 7.99
CA LEU A 94 -16.24 16.57 9.45
C LEU A 94 -16.94 17.73 10.19
N ALA A 95 -16.87 18.95 9.67
CA ALA A 95 -17.58 20.09 10.26
C ALA A 95 -19.12 19.93 10.19
N LEU A 96 -19.63 19.27 9.15
CA LEU A 96 -21.06 18.94 9.00
C LEU A 96 -21.55 17.80 9.90
N LYS A 97 -20.65 17.13 10.64
CA LYS A 97 -20.95 15.98 11.53
C LYS A 97 -21.81 14.87 10.88
N CYS A 98 -21.69 14.70 9.56
CA CYS A 98 -22.43 13.71 8.78
C CYS A 98 -21.50 12.59 8.29
N ASP A 99 -21.67 11.39 8.84
CA ASP A 99 -20.90 10.19 8.49
C ASP A 99 -20.92 9.88 6.99
N ASN A 100 -22.07 10.06 6.30
CA ASN A 100 -22.16 9.84 4.86
C ASN A 100 -21.30 10.84 4.07
N THR A 101 -21.28 12.12 4.45
CA THR A 101 -20.44 13.13 3.81
C THR A 101 -18.96 12.91 4.12
N ALA A 102 -18.63 12.50 5.36
CA ALA A 102 -17.27 12.13 5.77
C ALA A 102 -16.76 10.91 4.99
N TYR A 103 -17.61 9.90 4.77
CA TYR A 103 -17.28 8.72 3.97
C TYR A 103 -16.95 9.09 2.52
N SER A 104 -17.80 9.89 1.86
CA SER A 104 -17.53 10.35 0.49
C SER A 104 -16.24 11.17 0.37
N ALA A 105 -15.93 12.00 1.38
CA ALA A 105 -14.65 12.72 1.43
C ALA A 105 -13.45 11.79 1.62
N CYS A 106 -13.57 10.76 2.47
CA CYS A 106 -12.53 9.75 2.63
C CYS A 106 -12.33 8.94 1.34
N LEU A 107 -13.40 8.53 0.65
CA LEU A 107 -13.31 7.84 -0.63
C LEU A 107 -12.58 8.68 -1.69
N ALA A 108 -12.83 9.98 -1.76
CA ALA A 108 -12.11 10.89 -2.67
C ALA A 108 -10.59 10.91 -2.38
N VAL A 109 -10.19 10.94 -1.10
CA VAL A 109 -8.78 10.86 -0.68
C VAL A 109 -8.15 9.51 -1.03
N LEU A 110 -8.87 8.42 -0.84
CA LEU A 110 -8.41 7.06 -1.16
C LEU A 110 -8.27 6.86 -2.68
N GLN A 111 -9.20 7.40 -3.47
CA GLN A 111 -9.15 7.39 -4.93
C GLN A 111 -7.96 8.19 -5.45
N TRP A 112 -7.76 9.42 -4.98
CA TRP A 112 -6.55 10.21 -5.29
C TRP A 112 -5.27 9.47 -4.87
N GLY A 113 -5.34 8.79 -3.72
CA GLY A 113 -4.22 8.01 -3.19
C GLY A 113 -3.90 6.73 -3.94
N GLY A 114 -4.77 6.27 -4.86
CA GLY A 114 -4.62 4.99 -5.56
C GLY A 114 -4.67 3.77 -4.64
N VAL A 115 -5.44 3.82 -3.55
CA VAL A 115 -5.46 2.82 -2.48
C VAL A 115 -6.88 2.43 -2.06
N ARG A 116 -7.11 1.13 -1.77
CA ARG A 116 -8.42 0.58 -1.37
C ARG A 116 -8.53 0.14 0.09
N GLY A 117 -7.40 -0.09 0.77
CA GLY A 117 -7.35 -0.84 2.04
C GLY A 117 -8.38 -0.40 3.08
N ALA A 118 -8.43 0.89 3.39
CA ALA A 118 -9.30 1.43 4.43
C ALA A 118 -10.81 1.41 4.12
N ILE A 119 -11.25 1.10 2.89
CA ILE A 119 -12.66 1.26 2.47
C ILE A 119 -13.63 0.43 3.35
N PRO A 120 -13.45 -0.89 3.57
CA PRO A 120 -14.39 -1.68 4.37
C PRO A 120 -14.51 -1.17 5.82
N PHE A 121 -13.39 -0.79 6.43
CA PHE A 121 -13.34 -0.21 7.77
C PHE A 121 -14.07 1.14 7.87
N LEU A 122 -13.86 2.04 6.91
CA LEU A 122 -14.57 3.33 6.85
C LEU A 122 -16.06 3.14 6.57
N HIS A 123 -16.43 2.15 5.75
CA HIS A 123 -17.81 1.75 5.47
C HIS A 123 -18.50 1.22 6.74
N GLN A 124 -17.80 0.36 7.50
CA GLN A 124 -18.26 -0.18 8.77
C GLN A 124 -18.47 0.93 9.81
N LEU A 125 -17.52 1.86 9.97
CA LEU A 125 -17.69 3.01 10.86
C LEU A 125 -18.91 3.87 10.46
N ARG A 126 -19.07 4.15 9.16
CA ARG A 126 -20.22 4.91 8.61
C ARG A 126 -21.56 4.22 8.88
N ARG A 127 -21.65 2.89 8.68
CA ARG A 127 -22.88 2.12 8.98
C ARG A 127 -23.28 2.18 10.46
N HIS A 128 -22.34 2.42 11.37
CA HIS A 128 -22.58 2.50 12.82
C HIS A 128 -22.69 3.93 13.37
N GLY A 129 -22.61 4.98 12.55
CA GLY A 129 -22.64 6.37 13.01
C GLY A 129 -21.42 6.78 13.83
N LYS A 130 -20.25 6.20 13.52
CA LYS A 130 -18.99 6.36 14.29
C LYS A 130 -17.83 6.96 13.50
N LEU A 131 -17.98 7.22 12.20
CA LEU A 131 -16.86 7.64 11.33
C LEU A 131 -16.36 9.03 11.69
N VAL A 132 -17.25 10.02 11.81
CA VAL A 132 -16.89 11.39 12.21
C VAL A 132 -16.23 11.38 13.58
N HIS A 133 -16.82 10.70 14.56
CA HIS A 133 -16.27 10.61 15.93
C HIS A 133 -14.87 9.98 15.96
N TYR A 134 -14.66 8.87 15.24
CA TYR A 134 -13.34 8.22 15.15
C TYR A 134 -12.29 9.18 14.57
N LEU A 135 -12.61 9.85 13.46
CA LEU A 135 -11.70 10.78 12.81
C LEU A 135 -11.41 12.01 13.70
N ASP A 136 -12.44 12.61 14.32
CA ASP A 136 -12.29 13.71 15.29
C ASP A 136 -11.36 13.30 16.45
N SER A 137 -11.55 12.10 17.03
CA SER A 137 -10.70 11.60 18.13
C SER A 137 -9.25 11.33 17.72
N CYS A 138 -8.99 11.08 16.44
CA CYS A 138 -7.64 10.88 15.92
C CYS A 138 -6.88 12.19 15.66
N ILE A 139 -7.56 13.30 15.31
CA ILE A 139 -6.90 14.58 14.98
C ILE A 139 -5.83 15.01 16.01
N PRO A 140 -6.12 15.10 17.32
CA PRO A 140 -5.13 15.55 18.31
C PRO A 140 -3.97 14.56 18.55
N LEU A 141 -4.04 13.34 17.99
CA LEU A 141 -2.95 12.36 18.02
C LEU A 141 -1.93 12.57 16.90
N PHE A 142 -2.30 13.22 15.78
CA PHE A 142 -1.43 13.46 14.63
C PHE A 142 -0.94 14.91 14.48
N ASP A 143 -1.52 15.85 15.24
CA ASP A 143 -1.02 17.22 15.36
C ASP A 143 0.43 17.20 15.89
N LEU A 144 1.39 17.65 15.08
CA LEU A 144 2.80 17.58 15.42
C LEU A 144 3.19 18.52 16.58
N ASN A 145 2.39 19.55 16.86
CA ASN A 145 2.63 20.57 17.88
C ASN A 145 1.86 20.31 19.19
N SER A 146 1.02 19.28 19.22
CA SER A 146 0.32 18.80 20.42
C SER A 146 1.28 18.22 21.48
N ILE A 147 0.74 17.98 22.68
CA ILE A 147 1.45 17.43 23.85
C ILE A 147 1.27 15.90 23.99
N GLN A 148 0.86 15.22 22.91
CA GLN A 148 0.56 13.80 22.92
C GLN A 148 1.82 12.94 23.08
N LYS A 149 1.60 11.74 23.62
CA LYS A 149 2.61 10.70 23.81
C LYS A 149 2.36 9.58 22.81
N LEU A 150 3.41 9.02 22.23
CA LEU A 150 3.37 7.85 21.33
C LEU A 150 2.59 6.66 21.94
N SER A 151 2.55 6.56 23.27
CA SER A 151 1.77 5.56 23.99
C SER A 151 0.25 5.73 23.88
N GLN A 152 -0.26 6.92 23.55
CA GLN A 152 -1.69 7.18 23.31
C GLN A 152 -2.14 6.78 21.89
N LEU A 153 -1.20 6.50 20.99
CA LEU A 153 -1.46 5.85 19.72
C LEU A 153 -1.32 4.34 19.96
N ASP A 154 -2.41 3.65 20.26
CA ASP A 154 -2.44 2.22 20.61
C ASP A 154 -3.65 1.51 19.97
N ALA A 155 -3.92 0.25 20.33
CA ALA A 155 -4.99 -0.54 19.73
C ALA A 155 -6.42 -0.08 20.10
N SER A 156 -6.59 0.79 21.10
CA SER A 156 -7.88 1.37 21.50
C SER A 156 -8.19 2.67 20.75
N SER A 157 -7.15 3.47 20.44
CA SER A 157 -7.29 4.74 19.71
C SER A 157 -7.11 4.60 18.20
N ILE A 158 -6.17 3.74 17.75
CA ILE A 158 -5.89 3.49 16.34
C ILE A 158 -6.38 2.08 15.97
N LEU A 159 -7.69 1.98 15.75
CA LEU A 159 -8.38 0.74 15.39
C LEU A 159 -7.82 0.13 14.10
N ARG A 160 -7.48 0.98 13.12
CA ARG A 160 -6.83 0.62 11.86
C ARG A 160 -5.79 1.67 11.48
N PHE A 161 -4.74 1.27 10.78
CA PHE A 161 -3.86 2.17 10.04
C PHE A 161 -3.30 1.48 8.80
N ASP A 162 -3.32 2.18 7.67
CA ASP A 162 -2.75 1.75 6.39
C ASP A 162 -2.41 2.98 5.51
N ALA A 163 -1.87 2.75 4.32
CA ALA A 163 -1.47 3.79 3.37
C ALA A 163 -2.63 4.65 2.83
N GLY A 164 -3.89 4.31 3.14
CA GLY A 164 -5.06 5.14 2.92
C GLY A 164 -5.38 6.04 4.10
N LEU A 165 -5.33 5.48 5.31
CA LEU A 165 -5.53 6.27 6.54
C LEU A 165 -4.41 7.30 6.76
N THR A 166 -3.16 7.00 6.36
CA THR A 166 -2.05 7.98 6.46
C THR A 166 -2.35 9.28 5.68
N LYS A 167 -2.97 9.15 4.49
CA LYS A 167 -3.44 10.26 3.65
C LYS A 167 -4.58 11.03 4.30
N ILE A 168 -5.58 10.32 4.86
CA ILE A 168 -6.73 10.92 5.54
C ILE A 168 -6.27 11.75 6.76
N HIS A 169 -5.41 11.19 7.61
CA HIS A 169 -4.93 11.91 8.80
C HIS A 169 -3.94 13.04 8.47
N SER A 170 -3.09 12.90 7.44
CA SER A 170 -2.22 13.97 6.94
C SER A 170 -3.00 15.17 6.35
N LEU A 171 -4.12 14.91 5.68
CA LEU A 171 -4.99 15.96 5.15
C LEU A 171 -5.84 16.65 6.22
N LEU A 172 -6.20 15.95 7.30
CA LEU A 172 -6.86 16.54 8.47
C LEU A 172 -5.92 17.38 9.33
N ASP A 173 -4.64 17.02 9.38
CA ASP A 173 -3.61 17.79 10.08
C ASP A 173 -3.33 19.15 9.41
N LYS A 174 -2.92 20.10 10.25
CA LYS A 174 -2.59 21.49 9.91
C LYS A 174 -1.13 21.86 10.22
N THR A 175 -0.28 20.89 10.59
CA THR A 175 1.07 21.13 11.13
C THR A 175 2.19 20.54 10.27
N GLY A 176 1.87 19.68 9.29
CA GLY A 176 2.82 19.09 8.35
C GLY A 176 3.04 17.58 8.55
N SER A 177 2.09 16.88 9.15
CA SER A 177 2.10 15.42 9.34
C SER A 177 2.19 14.72 7.97
N PRO A 178 3.21 13.88 7.72
CA PRO A 178 3.51 13.38 6.38
C PRO A 178 2.56 12.25 5.96
N ILE A 179 2.30 12.13 4.66
CA ILE A 179 1.69 10.93 4.08
C ILE A 179 2.69 9.76 4.16
N TYR A 180 2.69 9.04 5.28
CA TYR A 180 3.61 7.91 5.50
C TYR A 180 3.14 6.67 4.71
N ASP A 181 3.44 6.62 3.41
CA ASP A 181 3.21 5.46 2.54
C ASP A 181 4.44 4.53 2.41
N SER A 182 4.32 3.48 1.60
CA SER A 182 5.38 2.48 1.38
C SER A 182 6.63 3.02 0.70
N ARG A 183 6.56 4.18 0.02
CA ARG A 183 7.70 4.87 -0.59
C ARG A 183 8.35 5.83 0.39
N VAL A 184 7.57 6.70 1.04
CA VAL A 184 8.08 7.63 2.06
C VAL A 184 8.81 6.86 3.16
N GLY A 185 8.23 5.75 3.64
CA GLY A 185 8.86 4.86 4.62
C GLY A 185 10.16 4.21 4.12
N ALA A 186 10.20 3.76 2.87
CA ALA A 186 11.41 3.18 2.27
C ALA A 186 12.54 4.21 2.13
N ALA A 187 12.23 5.42 1.67
CA ALA A 187 13.20 6.49 1.48
C ALA A 187 13.86 6.92 2.79
N ILE A 188 13.07 7.18 3.84
CA ILE A 188 13.63 7.57 5.14
C ILE A 188 14.37 6.40 5.82
N ALA A 189 13.92 5.14 5.62
CA ALA A 189 14.66 3.97 6.08
C ALA A 189 16.05 3.87 5.44
N MET A 190 16.17 4.17 4.14
CA MET A 190 17.45 4.17 3.42
C MET A 190 18.36 5.33 3.83
N LEU A 191 17.81 6.55 3.99
CA LEU A 191 18.55 7.70 4.51
C LEU A 191 19.09 7.43 5.93
N TYR A 192 18.28 6.83 6.79
CA TYR A 192 18.71 6.40 8.12
C TYR A 192 19.75 5.28 8.06
N ALA A 193 19.62 4.31 7.14
CA ALA A 193 20.62 3.26 6.94
C ALA A 193 21.99 3.81 6.51
N LEU A 194 22.01 4.85 5.64
CA LEU A 194 23.22 5.57 5.24
C LEU A 194 23.82 6.35 6.42
N TYR A 195 23.02 7.13 7.16
CA TYR A 195 23.42 7.79 8.42
C TYR A 195 24.00 6.82 9.46
N ARG A 196 23.46 5.59 9.53
CA ARG A 196 23.90 4.54 10.45
C ARG A 196 25.13 3.76 9.97
N GLN A 197 25.63 3.98 8.75
CA GLN A 197 26.77 3.25 8.21
C GLN A 197 28.02 3.41 9.10
N GLY A 198 28.60 2.28 9.53
CA GLY A 198 29.75 2.24 10.44
C GLY A 198 29.44 2.48 11.93
N LYS A 199 28.23 2.91 12.31
CA LYS A 199 27.87 3.20 13.71
C LYS A 199 27.50 1.92 14.48
N GLN A 200 28.29 1.59 15.50
CA GLN A 200 28.13 0.38 16.34
C GLN A 200 27.15 0.51 17.52
N THR A 201 26.62 1.70 17.81
CA THR A 201 25.61 1.89 18.87
C THR A 201 24.29 1.17 18.52
N PRO A 202 23.40 0.87 19.48
CA PRO A 202 22.04 0.45 19.17
C PRO A 202 21.32 1.48 18.29
N SER A 203 20.44 1.03 17.40
CA SER A 203 19.58 1.89 16.57
C SER A 203 18.31 2.27 17.33
N GLN A 204 18.03 3.58 17.44
CA GLN A 204 16.83 4.06 18.16
C GLN A 204 15.60 4.17 17.24
N LEU A 205 15.79 4.50 15.96
CA LEU A 205 14.73 4.56 14.95
C LEU A 205 14.61 3.26 14.16
N ARG A 206 13.38 2.95 13.72
CA ARG A 206 13.06 1.87 12.78
C ARG A 206 11.90 2.30 11.88
N PHE A 207 12.20 2.63 10.64
CA PHE A 207 11.20 3.09 9.67
C PHE A 207 10.60 1.92 8.91
N PRO A 208 9.30 1.60 9.10
CA PRO A 208 8.66 0.54 8.35
C PRO A 208 8.44 0.93 6.88
N SER A 209 8.42 -0.07 6.00
CA SER A 209 8.13 0.09 4.56
C SER A 209 7.24 -1.06 4.03
N GLY A 210 6.85 -0.96 2.76
CA GLY A 210 6.16 -2.02 2.04
C GLY A 210 7.09 -2.78 1.09
N ALA A 211 6.62 -3.94 0.63
CA ALA A 211 7.25 -4.64 -0.49
C ALA A 211 7.16 -3.80 -1.78
N ALA A 212 8.03 -4.11 -2.75
CA ALA A 212 8.17 -3.34 -3.99
C ALA A 212 7.58 -4.08 -5.21
N ARG A 213 6.85 -3.37 -6.09
CA ARG A 213 6.28 -3.91 -7.34
C ARG A 213 7.38 -4.29 -8.34
N GLY A 214 7.30 -5.52 -8.86
CA GLY A 214 8.10 -5.99 -9.98
C GLY A 214 9.61 -6.00 -9.69
N ALA A 215 10.37 -5.20 -10.45
CA ALA A 215 11.83 -5.13 -10.35
C ALA A 215 12.36 -4.02 -9.42
N GLN A 216 11.47 -3.32 -8.69
CA GLN A 216 11.83 -2.24 -7.77
C GLN A 216 12.50 -2.76 -6.48
N ILE A 217 13.17 -1.86 -5.74
CA ILE A 217 13.76 -2.18 -4.42
C ILE A 217 13.38 -1.11 -3.38
N ARG A 218 12.69 -1.51 -2.30
CA ARG A 218 12.19 -0.64 -1.21
C ARG A 218 12.55 -1.10 0.22
N ASP A 219 13.52 -2.00 0.34
CA ASP A 219 14.11 -2.41 1.62
C ASP A 219 15.63 -2.19 1.59
N PRO A 220 16.20 -1.36 2.49
CA PRO A 220 17.66 -1.17 2.61
C PRO A 220 18.45 -2.48 2.80
N GLY A 221 17.82 -3.51 3.38
CA GLY A 221 18.41 -4.84 3.54
C GLY A 221 18.84 -5.50 2.23
N ALA A 222 18.21 -5.12 1.10
CA ALA A 222 18.63 -5.57 -0.23
C ALA A 222 20.03 -5.09 -0.63
N PHE A 223 20.59 -4.08 0.04
CA PHE A 223 21.93 -3.54 -0.18
C PHE A 223 22.92 -3.87 0.96
N GLY A 224 22.56 -4.77 1.86
CA GLY A 224 23.40 -5.20 2.99
C GLY A 224 23.27 -4.35 4.26
N PHE A 225 22.33 -3.40 4.31
CA PHE A 225 21.97 -2.68 5.52
C PHE A 225 21.02 -3.52 6.41
N ALA A 226 20.52 -2.93 7.51
CA ALA A 226 19.43 -3.54 8.27
C ALA A 226 18.12 -3.52 7.47
N ASN A 227 17.34 -4.60 7.52
CA ASN A 227 16.05 -4.69 6.81
C ASN A 227 14.99 -3.78 7.46
N SER A 228 14.14 -3.15 6.64
CA SER A 228 12.97 -2.40 7.11
C SER A 228 11.88 -3.34 7.69
N PRO A 229 11.27 -2.99 8.84
CA PRO A 229 10.06 -3.66 9.29
C PRO A 229 8.95 -3.57 8.23
N GLN A 230 8.35 -4.69 7.85
CA GLN A 230 7.37 -4.72 6.77
C GLN A 230 5.95 -4.43 7.27
N PHE A 231 5.19 -3.61 6.53
CA PHE A 231 3.77 -3.37 6.76
C PHE A 231 2.93 -4.66 6.76
N PHE A 232 1.75 -4.59 7.39
CA PHE A 232 0.81 -5.71 7.57
C PHE A 232 1.41 -6.96 8.25
N SER A 233 2.59 -6.84 8.86
CA SER A 233 3.26 -7.89 9.62
C SER A 233 3.01 -7.75 11.12
N LYS A 234 3.25 -8.83 11.89
CA LYS A 234 3.21 -8.78 13.36
C LYS A 234 4.18 -7.78 14.00
N ALA A 235 5.21 -7.35 13.26
CA ALA A 235 6.18 -6.36 13.74
C ALA A 235 5.70 -4.91 13.55
N VAL A 236 4.65 -4.69 12.74
CA VAL A 236 4.09 -3.35 12.45
C VAL A 236 2.55 -3.42 12.53
N PRO A 237 1.96 -3.51 13.73
CA PRO A 237 0.51 -3.35 13.93
C PRO A 237 0.07 -1.92 13.60
N SER A 238 -1.24 -1.72 13.37
CA SER A 238 -1.88 -0.43 13.03
C SER A 238 -1.27 0.78 13.75
N TYR A 239 -1.32 0.76 15.08
CA TYR A 239 -0.83 1.85 15.92
C TYR A 239 0.68 2.10 15.80
N SER A 240 1.48 1.11 15.39
CA SER A 240 2.92 1.28 15.17
C SER A 240 3.22 2.03 13.87
N TRP A 241 2.42 1.83 12.82
CA TRP A 241 2.50 2.63 11.59
C TRP A 241 2.05 4.07 11.87
N ALA A 242 0.99 4.26 12.67
CA ALA A 242 0.56 5.57 13.14
C ALA A 242 1.63 6.32 13.94
N ARG A 243 2.34 5.62 14.84
CA ARG A 243 3.53 6.17 15.53
C ARG A 243 4.61 6.58 14.53
N SER A 244 4.95 5.76 13.54
CA SER A 244 5.98 6.10 12.54
C SER A 244 5.64 7.34 11.71
N GLN A 245 4.35 7.60 11.43
CA GLN A 245 3.92 8.87 10.81
C GLN A 245 4.19 10.08 11.71
N LEU A 246 3.83 10.00 12.99
CA LEU A 246 4.05 11.06 13.97
C LEU A 246 5.54 11.31 14.23
N GLU A 247 6.32 10.24 14.42
CA GLU A 247 7.78 10.24 14.60
C GLU A 247 8.49 10.89 13.40
N LEU A 248 8.07 10.56 12.16
CA LEU A 248 8.62 11.19 10.97
C LEU A 248 8.23 12.67 10.86
N GLY A 249 6.99 13.03 11.18
CA GLY A 249 6.56 14.44 11.18
C GLY A 249 7.38 15.31 12.13
N TRP A 250 7.66 14.81 13.34
CA TRP A 250 8.57 15.48 14.29
C TRP A 250 10.00 15.61 13.75
N ILE A 251 10.54 14.58 13.10
CA ILE A 251 11.88 14.63 12.46
C ILE A 251 11.89 15.66 11.31
N ILE A 252 10.89 15.65 10.43
CA ILE A 252 10.75 16.57 9.30
C ILE A 252 10.69 18.03 9.77
N GLN A 253 9.82 18.34 10.74
CA GLN A 253 9.72 19.72 11.25
C GLN A 253 11.04 20.24 11.81
N VAL A 254 11.77 19.46 12.62
CA VAL A 254 13.03 19.93 13.24
C VAL A 254 14.17 19.98 12.21
N THR A 255 14.19 19.06 11.24
CA THR A 255 15.11 19.13 10.09
C THR A 255 14.93 20.46 9.35
N LEU A 256 13.69 20.79 8.98
CA LEU A 256 13.37 22.01 8.21
C LEU A 256 13.46 23.30 9.04
N ALA A 257 13.29 23.24 10.36
CA ALA A 257 13.50 24.38 11.24
C ALA A 257 15.00 24.76 11.34
N GLY A 258 15.89 23.77 11.45
CA GLY A 258 17.35 24.01 11.47
C GLY A 258 17.98 24.27 10.10
N ALA A 259 17.30 23.91 9.01
CA ALA A 259 17.69 24.24 7.63
C ALA A 259 16.69 25.22 6.98
N PRO A 260 16.61 26.49 7.42
CA PRO A 260 15.53 27.42 7.03
C PRO A 260 15.51 27.80 5.55
N THR A 261 16.61 27.60 4.81
CA THR A 261 16.71 27.85 3.37
C THR A 261 16.18 26.70 2.50
N MET A 262 15.97 25.51 3.07
CA MET A 262 15.52 24.32 2.32
C MET A 262 14.00 24.36 2.11
N PHE A 263 13.55 24.44 0.86
CA PHE A 263 12.17 24.68 0.43
C PHE A 263 11.59 26.05 0.86
N ALA A 264 10.85 26.69 -0.05
CA ALA A 264 10.08 27.90 0.24
C ALA A 264 8.71 27.59 0.88
N GLY A 265 8.10 28.59 1.51
CA GLY A 265 6.76 28.53 2.10
C GLY A 265 6.74 28.36 3.61
N SER A 266 5.55 28.08 4.16
CA SER A 266 5.37 27.79 5.60
C SER A 266 6.03 26.46 6.00
N LEU A 267 6.26 26.22 7.29
CA LEU A 267 6.83 24.95 7.76
C LEU A 267 5.95 23.74 7.36
N GLN A 268 4.62 23.90 7.29
CA GLN A 268 3.70 22.87 6.81
C GLN A 268 3.93 22.56 5.32
N GLU A 269 4.02 23.58 4.46
CA GLU A 269 4.26 23.40 3.03
C GLU A 269 5.64 22.80 2.75
N ARG A 270 6.67 23.29 3.45
CA ARG A 270 8.04 22.76 3.38
C ARG A 270 8.09 21.29 3.82
N SER A 271 7.30 20.90 4.82
CA SER A 271 7.17 19.49 5.26
C SER A 271 6.59 18.60 4.16
N HIS A 272 5.53 19.04 3.47
CA HIS A 272 4.95 18.30 2.35
C HIS A 272 5.87 18.30 1.10
N CYS A 273 6.69 19.34 0.87
CA CYS A 273 7.72 19.31 -0.19
C CYS A 273 8.81 18.26 0.10
N LEU A 274 9.25 18.11 1.35
CA LEU A 274 10.19 17.05 1.76
C LEU A 274 9.55 15.66 1.66
N GLU A 275 8.32 15.49 2.12
CA GLU A 275 7.51 14.28 1.94
C GLU A 275 7.43 13.85 0.46
N ALA A 276 7.10 14.79 -0.44
CA ALA A 276 7.02 14.55 -1.87
C ALA A 276 8.37 14.14 -2.50
N ALA A 277 9.49 14.71 -2.02
CA ALA A 277 10.83 14.30 -2.45
C ALA A 277 11.19 12.88 -1.96
N LEU A 278 10.84 12.54 -0.71
CA LEU A 278 10.98 11.18 -0.15
C LEU A 278 10.12 10.17 -0.91
N PHE A 279 8.90 10.53 -1.31
CA PHE A 279 8.01 9.70 -2.13
C PHE A 279 8.62 9.38 -3.51
N MET A 280 9.30 10.35 -4.16
CA MET A 280 10.01 10.11 -5.42
C MET A 280 11.24 9.21 -5.24
N ILE A 281 12.06 9.44 -4.21
CA ILE A 281 13.20 8.58 -3.86
C ILE A 281 12.75 7.15 -3.54
N GLY A 282 11.64 7.02 -2.81
CA GLY A 282 11.10 5.75 -2.31
C GLY A 282 10.52 4.82 -3.36
N TYR A 283 10.39 5.28 -4.62
CA TYR A 283 10.02 4.41 -5.74
C TYR A 283 11.03 3.27 -5.93
N ASP A 284 12.33 3.61 -5.94
CA ASP A 284 13.43 2.65 -6.02
C ASP A 284 14.70 3.18 -5.34
N LEU A 285 15.12 2.50 -4.26
CA LEU A 285 16.25 2.92 -3.44
C LEU A 285 17.62 2.83 -4.13
N ARG A 286 17.71 2.23 -5.33
CA ARG A 286 18.92 2.32 -6.17
C ARG A 286 19.23 3.75 -6.60
N CYS A 287 18.24 4.66 -6.58
CA CYS A 287 18.46 6.07 -6.90
C CYS A 287 19.44 6.78 -5.93
N LEU A 288 19.62 6.26 -4.71
CA LEU A 288 20.55 6.80 -3.71
C LEU A 288 21.96 6.14 -3.75
N LEU A 289 22.24 5.27 -4.73
CA LEU A 289 23.47 4.49 -4.77
C LEU A 289 24.31 4.75 -6.02
N SER A 290 25.61 4.91 -5.81
CA SER A 290 26.61 4.97 -6.88
C SER A 290 26.64 3.64 -7.66
N ALA A 291 26.75 3.69 -8.99
CA ALA A 291 26.75 2.50 -9.85
C ALA A 291 27.70 1.35 -9.42
N PRO A 292 28.93 1.60 -8.89
CA PRO A 292 29.79 0.54 -8.36
C PRO A 292 29.18 -0.23 -7.17
N MET A 293 28.37 0.42 -6.34
CA MET A 293 27.66 -0.23 -5.22
C MET A 293 26.53 -1.10 -5.74
N VAL A 294 25.73 -0.59 -6.69
CA VAL A 294 24.64 -1.35 -7.33
C VAL A 294 25.18 -2.65 -7.94
N ASN A 295 26.27 -2.57 -8.70
CA ASN A 295 26.87 -3.74 -9.36
C ASN A 295 27.45 -4.76 -8.38
N ARG A 296 28.15 -4.32 -7.32
CA ARG A 296 28.67 -5.24 -6.27
C ARG A 296 27.55 -5.97 -5.53
N THR A 297 26.45 -5.28 -5.25
CA THR A 297 25.29 -5.88 -4.56
C THR A 297 24.54 -6.88 -5.43
N VAL A 298 24.22 -6.51 -6.69
CA VAL A 298 23.46 -7.39 -7.60
C VAL A 298 24.22 -8.69 -7.92
N LEU A 299 25.55 -8.62 -8.01
CA LEU A 299 26.42 -9.79 -8.25
C LEU A 299 26.75 -10.62 -7.00
N SER A 300 26.18 -10.27 -5.84
CA SER A 300 26.39 -11.00 -4.57
C SER A 300 25.14 -11.81 -4.17
N PRO A 301 24.87 -12.98 -4.79
CA PRO A 301 23.82 -13.87 -4.31
C PRO A 301 24.21 -14.37 -2.91
N SER A 302 23.48 -13.91 -1.90
CA SER A 302 23.80 -14.15 -0.50
C SER A 302 23.71 -15.63 -0.15
N ARG A 303 24.86 -16.33 -0.19
CA ARG A 303 25.01 -17.74 0.21
C ARG A 303 24.76 -17.99 1.71
N GLY A 304 24.40 -16.97 2.48
CA GLY A 304 23.86 -17.13 3.83
C GLY A 304 22.50 -17.83 3.78
N ARG A 305 22.31 -18.87 4.61
CA ARG A 305 21.06 -19.64 4.70
C ARG A 305 19.92 -18.89 5.41
N GLY A 306 19.66 -17.66 5.01
CA GLY A 306 18.51 -16.86 5.44
C GLY A 306 17.38 -16.96 4.41
N ARG A 307 16.31 -17.71 4.72
CA ARG A 307 15.06 -17.60 3.94
C ARG A 307 14.41 -16.25 4.25
N GLY A 308 14.78 -15.22 3.48
CA GLY A 308 14.10 -13.93 3.44
C GLY A 308 12.65 -14.10 2.99
N ARG A 309 11.78 -14.43 3.95
CA ARG A 309 10.34 -14.55 3.72
C ARG A 309 9.78 -13.14 3.46
N HIS A 310 8.92 -13.05 2.45
CA HIS A 310 8.21 -11.84 2.05
C HIS A 310 9.03 -10.80 1.25
N ARG A 311 9.56 -11.21 0.08
CA ARG A 311 9.12 -10.47 -1.12
C ARG A 311 7.63 -10.75 -1.32
N GLY A 312 6.85 -9.74 -1.68
CA GLY A 312 5.47 -9.93 -2.11
C GLY A 312 5.40 -10.83 -3.36
N THR A 313 4.26 -11.48 -3.59
CA THR A 313 4.09 -12.37 -4.73
C THR A 313 2.65 -12.36 -5.22
N TRP A 314 2.48 -12.43 -6.54
CA TRP A 314 1.17 -12.56 -7.19
C TRP A 314 0.61 -13.99 -7.12
N VAL A 315 1.33 -14.93 -6.51
CA VAL A 315 0.88 -16.30 -6.26
C VAL A 315 0.03 -16.33 -4.99
N PRO A 316 -1.30 -16.54 -5.07
CA PRO A 316 -2.15 -16.57 -3.89
C PRO A 316 -1.84 -17.79 -3.00
N THR A 317 -2.28 -17.75 -1.74
CA THR A 317 -2.25 -18.96 -0.91
C THR A 317 -3.29 -19.95 -1.44
N SER A 318 -2.94 -21.24 -1.52
CA SER A 318 -3.86 -22.27 -2.03
C SER A 318 -5.04 -22.51 -1.11
N VAL A 319 -6.16 -21.87 -1.45
CA VAL A 319 -7.47 -21.97 -0.77
C VAL A 319 -8.58 -22.18 -1.80
N ASN A 320 -9.67 -22.82 -1.38
CA ASN A 320 -10.94 -22.82 -2.12
C ASN A 320 -11.80 -21.71 -1.52
N PHE A 321 -11.79 -20.50 -2.11
CA PHE A 321 -12.36 -19.32 -1.46
C PHE A 321 -13.84 -19.45 -1.07
N PRO A 322 -14.76 -19.92 -1.94
CA PRO A 322 -16.17 -20.09 -1.57
C PRO A 322 -16.38 -21.03 -0.38
N GLN A 323 -15.61 -22.12 -0.30
CA GLN A 323 -15.63 -23.05 0.85
C GLN A 323 -15.10 -22.39 2.13
N VAL A 324 -13.99 -21.65 2.04
CA VAL A 324 -13.39 -20.95 3.19
C VAL A 324 -14.29 -19.83 3.70
N LEU A 325 -15.03 -19.18 2.80
CA LEU A 325 -16.04 -18.18 3.12
C LEU A 325 -17.26 -18.84 3.79
N GLY A 326 -17.75 -19.97 3.29
CA GLY A 326 -18.81 -20.75 3.94
C GLY A 326 -18.41 -21.23 5.35
N ASP A 327 -17.18 -21.71 5.52
CA ASP A 327 -16.61 -22.04 6.83
C ASP A 327 -16.57 -20.81 7.77
N TYR A 328 -16.16 -19.63 7.27
CA TYR A 328 -16.07 -18.40 8.06
C TYR A 328 -17.45 -17.85 8.44
N LEU A 329 -18.41 -17.92 7.52
CA LEU A 329 -19.81 -17.56 7.76
C LEU A 329 -20.45 -18.50 8.80
N GLN A 330 -20.26 -19.81 8.69
CA GLN A 330 -20.73 -20.78 9.69
C GLN A 330 -20.09 -20.54 11.08
N CYS A 331 -18.83 -20.10 11.12
CA CYS A 331 -18.17 -19.71 12.37
C CYS A 331 -18.71 -18.39 12.95
N SER A 332 -19.18 -17.48 12.10
CA SER A 332 -19.67 -16.14 12.48
C SER A 332 -21.15 -16.15 12.92
N GLN A 333 -21.97 -17.02 12.34
CA GLN A 333 -23.41 -17.12 12.62
C GLN A 333 -23.78 -17.19 14.12
N PRO A 334 -23.13 -18.01 14.98
CA PRO A 334 -23.46 -18.07 16.41
C PRO A 334 -23.13 -16.81 17.21
N ALA A 335 -22.23 -15.95 16.71
CA ALA A 335 -21.86 -14.69 17.35
C ALA A 335 -22.75 -13.51 16.90
N GLY A 336 -23.49 -13.65 15.80
CA GLY A 336 -24.26 -12.56 15.19
C GLY A 336 -23.42 -11.52 14.45
N HIS A 337 -22.09 -11.64 14.46
CA HIS A 337 -21.14 -10.74 13.82
C HIS A 337 -19.95 -11.51 13.22
N ALA A 338 -19.16 -10.86 12.36
CA ALA A 338 -17.89 -11.40 11.88
C ALA A 338 -16.95 -11.69 13.08
N VAL A 339 -16.45 -12.92 13.17
CA VAL A 339 -15.55 -13.34 14.27
C VAL A 339 -14.09 -13.06 13.97
N GLU A 340 -13.29 -12.92 15.02
CA GLU A 340 -11.87 -12.61 14.87
C GLU A 340 -11.10 -13.75 14.19
N LEU A 341 -10.05 -13.39 13.44
CA LEU A 341 -9.29 -14.41 12.71
C LEU A 341 -8.58 -15.41 13.65
N THR A 342 -8.41 -15.08 14.93
CA THR A 342 -7.94 -16.02 15.97
C THR A 342 -8.99 -17.05 16.36
N GLU A 343 -10.25 -16.62 16.47
CA GLU A 343 -11.39 -17.47 16.87
C GLU A 343 -11.71 -18.44 15.74
N PHE A 344 -11.76 -17.94 14.51
CA PHE A 344 -11.94 -18.79 13.32
C PHE A 344 -10.86 -19.86 13.19
N ARG A 345 -9.59 -19.56 13.51
CA ARG A 345 -8.51 -20.56 13.55
C ARG A 345 -8.75 -21.65 14.59
N GLN A 346 -9.28 -21.31 15.76
CA GLN A 346 -9.61 -22.29 16.80
C GLN A 346 -10.82 -23.14 16.38
N TRP A 347 -11.85 -22.52 15.82
CA TRP A 347 -13.02 -23.20 15.26
C TRP A 347 -12.63 -24.18 14.14
N GLN A 348 -11.77 -23.79 13.20
CA GLN A 348 -11.31 -24.67 12.12
C GLN A 348 -10.56 -25.91 12.61
N VAL A 349 -9.73 -25.78 13.66
CA VAL A 349 -9.10 -26.95 14.29
C VAL A 349 -10.15 -27.84 14.97
N LYS A 350 -11.07 -27.25 15.73
CA LYS A 350 -12.07 -27.97 16.53
C LYS A 350 -13.18 -28.64 15.71
N VAL A 351 -13.65 -28.00 14.64
CA VAL A 351 -14.89 -28.34 13.90
C VAL A 351 -14.59 -28.93 12.52
N ARG A 352 -13.45 -28.59 11.90
CA ARG A 352 -13.02 -29.14 10.59
C ARG A 352 -11.81 -30.07 10.69
N GLY A 353 -11.18 -30.22 11.87
CA GLY A 353 -10.00 -31.05 12.07
C GLY A 353 -8.75 -30.57 11.30
N TYR A 354 -8.75 -29.32 10.82
CA TYR A 354 -7.70 -28.81 9.94
C TYR A 354 -6.37 -28.61 10.68
N ALA A 355 -5.27 -29.04 10.05
CA ALA A 355 -3.92 -28.84 10.58
C ALA A 355 -3.55 -27.35 10.74
N ALA A 356 -2.66 -27.04 11.69
CA ALA A 356 -2.24 -25.67 12.04
C ALA A 356 -1.61 -24.87 10.86
N SER A 357 -1.11 -25.56 9.84
CA SER A 357 -0.67 -24.98 8.56
C SER A 357 -1.87 -24.56 7.69
N THR A 358 -2.85 -25.45 7.51
CA THR A 358 -4.07 -25.24 6.72
C THR A 358 -4.90 -24.07 7.25
N VAL A 359 -5.18 -24.01 8.56
CA VAL A 359 -5.98 -22.91 9.15
C VAL A 359 -5.31 -21.54 8.97
N ARG A 360 -3.98 -21.49 9.06
CA ARG A 360 -3.20 -20.26 8.81
C ARG A 360 -3.30 -19.81 7.35
N SER A 361 -3.36 -20.76 6.43
CA SER A 361 -3.55 -20.52 4.99
C SER A 361 -4.97 -20.10 4.64
N TYR A 362 -5.99 -20.70 5.28
CA TYR A 362 -7.39 -20.39 5.03
C TYR A 362 -7.75 -18.99 5.59
N CYS A 363 -7.07 -18.53 6.64
CA CYS A 363 -7.10 -17.13 7.06
C CYS A 363 -6.24 -16.16 6.21
N THR A 364 -5.70 -16.54 5.04
CA THR A 364 -5.04 -15.56 4.15
C THR A 364 -6.01 -14.63 3.43
N PRO A 365 -7.02 -15.10 2.64
CA PRO A 365 -7.96 -14.23 1.93
C PRO A 365 -8.73 -13.27 2.85
N LEU A 366 -8.95 -13.65 4.11
CA LEU A 366 -9.79 -12.90 5.07
C LEU A 366 -9.12 -11.63 5.65
N ARG A 367 -7.90 -11.28 5.23
CA ARG A 367 -7.07 -10.23 5.87
C ARG A 367 -7.28 -8.83 5.26
N PRO A 368 -6.89 -7.76 5.99
CA PRO A 368 -6.99 -6.37 5.54
C PRO A 368 -6.42 -6.01 4.16
N GLY A 369 -5.39 -6.71 3.66
CA GLY A 369 -4.80 -6.49 2.33
C GLY A 369 -5.48 -7.26 1.18
N GLU A 370 -6.48 -8.10 1.48
CA GLU A 370 -7.15 -8.98 0.51
C GLU A 370 -8.65 -8.65 0.46
N PHE A 371 -9.44 -9.25 1.36
CA PHE A 371 -10.89 -9.05 1.45
C PHE A 371 -11.39 -8.45 2.76
N ASP A 372 -10.57 -8.45 3.82
CA ASP A 372 -10.88 -7.82 5.10
C ASP A 372 -12.22 -8.27 5.74
N LEU A 373 -12.54 -9.56 5.67
CA LEU A 373 -13.87 -10.08 6.04
C LEU A 373 -14.26 -9.91 7.52
N VAL A 374 -13.33 -9.49 8.38
CA VAL A 374 -13.61 -9.06 9.76
C VAL A 374 -14.34 -7.71 9.86
N SER A 375 -14.27 -6.85 8.85
CA SER A 375 -14.92 -5.52 8.84
C SER A 375 -16.39 -5.52 8.40
N PHE A 376 -16.96 -6.69 8.07
CA PHE A 376 -18.31 -6.80 7.50
C PHE A 376 -19.36 -7.27 8.53
N SER A 377 -20.62 -6.90 8.33
CA SER A 377 -21.74 -7.46 9.11
C SER A 377 -22.04 -8.90 8.68
N LEU A 378 -22.78 -9.66 9.51
CA LEU A 378 -23.21 -11.02 9.14
C LEU A 378 -24.12 -11.04 7.90
N GLU A 379 -24.93 -9.98 7.70
CA GLU A 379 -25.74 -9.74 6.49
C GLU A 379 -24.85 -9.54 5.25
N GLU A 380 -23.79 -8.74 5.38
CA GLU A 380 -22.84 -8.50 4.29
C GLU A 380 -22.04 -9.76 3.97
N LEU A 381 -21.58 -10.52 4.97
CA LEU A 381 -20.91 -11.80 4.79
C LEU A 381 -21.79 -12.83 4.08
N GLN A 382 -23.09 -12.89 4.39
CA GLN A 382 -24.04 -13.74 3.66
C GLN A 382 -24.07 -13.34 2.18
N ARG A 383 -24.27 -12.05 1.85
CA ARG A 383 -24.33 -11.60 0.44
C ARG A 383 -23.01 -11.79 -0.33
N ILE A 384 -21.86 -11.69 0.35
CA ILE A 384 -20.55 -12.02 -0.25
C ILE A 384 -20.44 -13.54 -0.50
N ALA A 385 -21.03 -14.37 0.37
CA ALA A 385 -21.07 -15.83 0.23
C ALA A 385 -22.08 -16.32 -0.82
N ASP A 386 -23.19 -15.62 -0.99
CA ASP A 386 -24.15 -15.83 -2.09
C ASP A 386 -23.52 -15.49 -3.45
N GLY A 387 -22.62 -14.50 -3.46
CA GLY A 387 -21.73 -14.21 -4.58
C GLY A 387 -22.31 -13.24 -5.62
N GLY A 388 -21.92 -13.48 -6.87
CA GLY A 388 -22.33 -12.70 -8.04
C GLY A 388 -21.98 -11.21 -7.99
N ALA A 389 -22.59 -10.43 -8.88
CA ALA A 389 -22.35 -8.99 -8.98
C ALA A 389 -22.60 -8.22 -7.65
N GLN A 390 -23.68 -8.56 -6.92
CA GLN A 390 -24.02 -7.85 -5.68
C GLN A 390 -23.04 -8.17 -4.54
N GLY A 391 -22.64 -9.44 -4.39
CA GLY A 391 -21.60 -9.83 -3.43
C GLY A 391 -20.25 -9.17 -3.73
N LEU A 392 -19.89 -9.02 -5.01
CA LEU A 392 -18.67 -8.34 -5.44
C LEU A 392 -18.65 -6.85 -5.10
N VAL A 393 -19.77 -6.14 -5.30
CA VAL A 393 -19.89 -4.71 -4.95
C VAL A 393 -19.77 -4.51 -3.44
N ILE A 394 -20.41 -5.36 -2.63
CA ILE A 394 -20.31 -5.33 -1.17
C ILE A 394 -18.87 -5.61 -0.72
N LEU A 395 -18.24 -6.68 -1.24
CA LEU A 395 -16.83 -7.02 -1.02
C LEU A 395 -15.86 -5.89 -1.43
N SER A 396 -16.27 -5.04 -2.37
CA SER A 396 -15.54 -3.87 -2.85
C SER A 396 -15.91 -2.57 -2.11
N GLY A 397 -16.61 -2.67 -0.97
CA GLY A 397 -16.96 -1.53 -0.11
C GLY A 397 -18.05 -0.62 -0.69
N GLY A 398 -18.89 -1.16 -1.56
CA GLY A 398 -19.89 -0.42 -2.33
C GLY A 398 -19.37 0.14 -3.65
N SER A 399 -18.19 -0.28 -4.13
CA SER A 399 -17.64 0.14 -5.43
C SER A 399 -17.97 -0.88 -6.54
N GLU A 400 -18.40 -0.36 -7.70
CA GLU A 400 -18.66 -1.13 -8.92
C GLU A 400 -17.39 -1.39 -9.76
N GLN A 401 -16.22 -0.96 -9.28
CA GLN A 401 -14.92 -1.05 -9.97
C GLN A 401 -13.80 -1.45 -8.99
N PHE A 402 -12.75 -2.16 -9.46
CA PHE A 402 -11.55 -2.44 -8.66
C PHE A 402 -10.75 -1.14 -8.48
N ILE A 403 -10.96 -0.49 -7.34
CA ILE A 403 -10.04 0.53 -6.83
C ILE A 403 -8.71 -0.15 -6.53
N VAL A 404 -7.61 0.39 -7.07
CA VAL A 404 -6.27 -0.21 -6.94
C VAL A 404 -5.84 -0.23 -5.48
N GLY A 405 -5.17 -1.31 -5.06
CA GLY A 405 -4.59 -1.46 -3.73
C GLY A 405 -3.08 -1.15 -3.72
N ASP A 406 -2.50 -1.11 -2.52
CA ASP A 406 -1.06 -1.04 -2.33
C ASP A 406 -0.37 -2.36 -2.77
N GLU A 407 0.95 -2.45 -2.60
CA GLU A 407 1.78 -3.40 -3.34
C GLU A 407 1.57 -4.84 -2.85
N TYR A 408 1.00 -5.67 -3.74
CA TYR A 408 0.48 -7.02 -3.44
C TYR A 408 -0.78 -7.05 -2.55
N GLU A 409 -1.65 -6.05 -2.69
CA GLU A 409 -3.09 -6.15 -2.35
C GLU A 409 -3.92 -6.66 -3.57
N GLN A 410 -5.23 -6.87 -3.35
CA GLN A 410 -6.19 -7.58 -4.22
C GLN A 410 -5.80 -9.00 -4.69
N VAL A 411 -4.69 -9.65 -4.28
CA VAL A 411 -4.03 -10.79 -4.99
C VAL A 411 -4.98 -11.90 -5.48
N TYR A 412 -6.01 -12.23 -4.69
CA TYR A 412 -7.06 -13.15 -5.12
C TYR A 412 -7.86 -12.67 -6.35
N LEU A 413 -8.33 -11.42 -6.35
CA LEU A 413 -8.95 -10.79 -7.53
C LEU A 413 -7.93 -10.52 -8.64
N THR A 414 -6.66 -10.24 -8.32
CA THR A 414 -5.60 -10.09 -9.35
C THR A 414 -5.40 -11.40 -10.08
N SER A 415 -5.55 -12.53 -9.37
CA SER A 415 -5.55 -13.86 -9.98
C SER A 415 -6.74 -14.06 -10.94
N VAL A 416 -7.92 -13.46 -10.68
CA VAL A 416 -9.06 -13.47 -11.63
C VAL A 416 -8.68 -12.73 -12.91
N TYR A 417 -8.13 -11.52 -12.79
CA TYR A 417 -7.68 -10.74 -13.95
C TYR A 417 -6.61 -11.47 -14.76
N LEU A 418 -5.53 -11.91 -14.09
CA LEU A 418 -4.43 -12.65 -14.72
C LEU A 418 -4.93 -13.95 -15.37
N CYS A 419 -5.85 -14.69 -14.74
CA CYS A 419 -6.43 -15.92 -15.30
C CYS A 419 -7.15 -15.65 -16.63
N ALA A 420 -8.01 -14.63 -16.69
CA ALA A 420 -8.74 -14.29 -17.92
C ALA A 420 -7.79 -13.84 -19.03
N ARG A 421 -6.98 -12.82 -18.75
CA ARG A 421 -6.12 -12.16 -19.75
C ARG A 421 -5.04 -13.10 -20.27
N VAL A 422 -4.44 -13.94 -19.43
CA VAL A 422 -3.43 -14.90 -19.90
C VAL A 422 -4.03 -16.04 -20.73
N ILE A 423 -5.28 -16.43 -20.50
CA ILE A 423 -5.98 -17.46 -21.32
C ILE A 423 -6.43 -16.86 -22.65
N GLU A 424 -6.87 -15.60 -22.66
CA GLU A 424 -7.20 -14.83 -23.86
C GLU A 424 -5.97 -14.65 -24.76
N MET A 425 -4.88 -14.10 -24.22
CA MET A 425 -3.60 -13.92 -24.94
C MET A 425 -2.97 -15.26 -25.36
N ALA A 426 -3.06 -16.31 -24.54
CA ALA A 426 -2.57 -17.64 -24.91
C ALA A 426 -3.26 -18.19 -26.16
N ARG A 427 -4.58 -17.95 -26.30
CA ARG A 427 -5.36 -18.34 -27.48
C ARG A 427 -5.01 -17.47 -28.69
N GLU A 428 -4.94 -16.15 -28.53
CA GLU A 428 -4.64 -15.19 -29.59
C GLU A 428 -3.24 -15.41 -30.19
N TYR A 429 -2.23 -15.59 -29.34
CA TYR A 429 -0.82 -15.70 -29.74
C TYR A 429 -0.30 -17.14 -29.85
N SER A 430 -1.17 -18.15 -29.66
CA SER A 430 -0.84 -19.58 -29.70
C SER A 430 0.31 -20.00 -28.79
N VAL A 431 0.34 -19.48 -27.56
CA VAL A 431 1.36 -19.76 -26.53
C VAL A 431 0.75 -20.42 -25.29
N GLN A 432 1.55 -21.11 -24.48
CA GLN A 432 1.04 -21.79 -23.28
C GLN A 432 0.80 -20.78 -22.13
N PRO A 433 -0.41 -20.68 -21.54
CA PRO A 433 -0.71 -19.65 -20.53
C PRO A 433 0.19 -19.73 -19.29
N VAL A 434 0.54 -20.96 -18.90
CA VAL A 434 1.50 -21.24 -17.83
C VAL A 434 2.89 -20.67 -18.11
N GLN A 435 3.35 -20.76 -19.36
CA GLN A 435 4.65 -20.25 -19.78
C GLN A 435 4.66 -18.71 -19.76
N VAL A 436 3.56 -18.08 -20.19
CA VAL A 436 3.40 -16.62 -20.13
C VAL A 436 3.44 -16.12 -18.67
N LEU A 437 2.70 -16.75 -17.75
CA LEU A 437 2.75 -16.36 -16.32
C LEU A 437 4.14 -16.50 -15.69
N ILE A 438 4.94 -17.48 -16.13
CA ILE A 438 6.31 -17.67 -15.63
C ILE A 438 7.25 -16.64 -16.25
N CYS A 439 7.20 -16.45 -17.57
CA CYS A 439 8.05 -15.52 -18.31
C CYS A 439 7.75 -14.04 -17.98
N ALA A 440 6.52 -13.72 -17.56
CA ALA A 440 6.13 -12.40 -17.05
C ALA A 440 6.48 -12.20 -15.56
N GLY A 441 7.05 -13.19 -14.88
CA GLY A 441 7.43 -13.11 -13.46
C GLY A 441 6.28 -13.20 -12.46
N PHE A 442 5.03 -13.41 -12.90
CA PHE A 442 3.88 -13.63 -12.02
C PHE A 442 3.97 -14.95 -11.24
N ALA A 443 4.61 -15.97 -11.83
CA ALA A 443 4.76 -17.30 -11.24
C ALA A 443 6.21 -17.80 -11.29
N GLY A 444 6.74 -18.28 -10.17
CA GLY A 444 8.09 -18.89 -10.12
C GLY A 444 8.22 -20.29 -10.74
N ASN A 445 7.12 -20.97 -11.11
CA ASN A 445 7.12 -22.29 -11.79
C ASN A 445 5.69 -22.72 -12.18
N THR A 446 5.57 -23.85 -12.89
CA THR A 446 4.31 -24.48 -13.32
C THR A 446 3.28 -24.65 -12.21
N LYS A 447 3.68 -25.03 -10.99
CA LYS A 447 2.74 -25.26 -9.88
C LYS A 447 2.16 -23.95 -9.36
N THR A 448 2.93 -22.86 -9.36
CA THR A 448 2.45 -21.54 -8.94
C THR A 448 1.66 -20.82 -10.03
N ALA A 449 1.99 -21.02 -11.30
CA ALA A 449 1.19 -20.54 -12.44
C ALA A 449 -0.20 -21.19 -12.47
N ASN A 450 -0.26 -22.53 -12.37
CA ASN A 450 -1.53 -23.26 -12.26
C ASN A 450 -2.35 -22.87 -11.03
N LEU A 451 -1.70 -22.42 -9.96
CA LEU A 451 -2.40 -21.93 -8.77
C LEU A 451 -3.07 -20.57 -9.02
N ILE A 452 -2.40 -19.62 -9.67
CA ILE A 452 -3.01 -18.34 -10.09
C ILE A 452 -4.22 -18.60 -10.98
N ILE A 453 -4.07 -19.43 -12.03
CA ILE A 453 -5.16 -19.77 -12.96
C ILE A 453 -6.34 -20.42 -12.21
N ARG A 454 -6.08 -21.43 -11.37
CA ARG A 454 -7.15 -22.13 -10.64
C ARG A 454 -7.87 -21.22 -9.65
N THR A 455 -7.14 -20.42 -8.87
CA THR A 455 -7.74 -19.50 -7.89
C THR A 455 -8.51 -18.38 -8.59
N GLY A 456 -7.98 -17.82 -9.68
CA GLY A 456 -8.67 -16.85 -10.51
C GLY A 456 -9.96 -17.39 -11.13
N LYS A 457 -9.91 -18.61 -11.68
CA LYS A 457 -11.08 -19.34 -12.19
C LYS A 457 -12.16 -19.52 -11.12
N THR A 458 -11.81 -20.11 -9.97
CA THR A 458 -12.79 -20.38 -8.89
C THR A 458 -13.42 -19.10 -8.35
N LEU A 459 -12.63 -18.05 -8.12
CA LEU A 459 -13.13 -16.79 -7.60
C LEU A 459 -13.91 -15.97 -8.64
N GLY A 460 -13.45 -15.98 -9.89
CA GLY A 460 -14.11 -15.25 -10.98
C GLY A 460 -15.51 -15.79 -11.27
N ARG A 461 -15.67 -17.12 -11.22
CA ARG A 461 -16.98 -17.78 -11.30
C ARG A 461 -17.89 -17.51 -10.10
N HIS A 462 -17.34 -17.26 -8.91
CA HIS A 462 -18.12 -16.94 -7.69
C HIS A 462 -18.75 -15.55 -7.74
N PHE A 463 -18.17 -14.62 -8.50
CA PHE A 463 -18.59 -13.21 -8.58
C PHE A 463 -19.04 -12.78 -9.99
N ASP A 464 -19.50 -13.71 -10.83
CA ASP A 464 -19.92 -13.48 -12.23
C ASP A 464 -18.91 -12.75 -13.12
N LEU A 465 -17.63 -12.71 -12.72
CA LEU A 465 -16.53 -12.13 -13.49
C LEU A 465 -16.04 -13.07 -14.60
N LEU A 466 -16.16 -14.39 -14.41
CA LEU A 466 -15.76 -15.38 -15.41
C LEU A 466 -16.86 -16.40 -15.68
N ASP A 467 -17.26 -16.54 -16.94
CA ASP A 467 -17.91 -17.76 -17.41
C ASP A 467 -16.84 -18.79 -17.77
N ASP A 468 -16.72 -19.80 -16.91
CA ASP A 468 -15.61 -20.72 -16.75
C ASP A 468 -14.20 -20.09 -16.65
N VAL A 469 -13.70 -19.54 -17.76
CA VAL A 469 -12.42 -18.81 -17.90
C VAL A 469 -12.51 -17.63 -18.89
N GLN A 470 -13.70 -17.25 -19.32
CA GLN A 470 -13.94 -16.13 -20.26
C GLN A 470 -14.44 -14.90 -19.51
N ALA A 471 -13.85 -13.74 -19.79
CA ALA A 471 -14.23 -12.47 -19.19
C ALA A 471 -15.66 -12.06 -19.57
N THR A 472 -16.53 -11.94 -18.56
CA THR A 472 -17.91 -11.47 -18.74
C THR A 472 -17.97 -9.96 -19.01
N VAL A 473 -19.18 -9.43 -19.26
CA VAL A 473 -19.39 -7.98 -19.31
C VAL A 473 -19.04 -7.34 -17.96
N LEU A 474 -19.40 -7.97 -16.84
CA LEU A 474 -19.08 -7.51 -15.49
C LEU A 474 -17.56 -7.39 -15.27
N PHE A 475 -16.75 -8.35 -15.75
CA PHE A 475 -15.29 -8.26 -15.68
C PHE A 475 -14.75 -7.00 -16.38
N LYS A 476 -15.28 -6.71 -17.58
CA LYS A 476 -14.83 -5.56 -18.38
C LYS A 476 -15.19 -4.23 -17.73
N VAL A 477 -16.36 -4.15 -17.07
CA VAL A 477 -16.78 -2.98 -16.28
C VAL A 477 -15.96 -2.86 -14.98
N PHE A 478 -15.83 -3.95 -14.22
CA PHE A 478 -15.24 -3.96 -12.89
C PHE A 478 -13.73 -3.71 -12.91
N PHE A 479 -12.97 -4.40 -13.78
CA PHE A 479 -11.53 -4.18 -13.89
C PHE A 479 -11.18 -2.98 -14.79
N GLY A 480 -12.00 -2.67 -15.79
CA GLY A 480 -11.80 -1.52 -16.69
C GLY A 480 -10.36 -1.40 -17.20
N GLN A 481 -9.69 -0.31 -16.81
CA GLN A 481 -8.28 -0.04 -17.08
C GLN A 481 -7.39 -0.11 -15.83
N ALA A 482 -7.90 -0.63 -14.70
CA ALA A 482 -7.23 -0.62 -13.40
C ALA A 482 -5.92 -1.44 -13.36
N LEU A 483 -5.78 -2.44 -14.24
CA LEU A 483 -4.68 -3.41 -14.25
C LEU A 483 -3.95 -3.55 -15.61
N ILE A 484 -4.10 -2.58 -16.53
CA ILE A 484 -3.43 -2.62 -17.86
C ILE A 484 -1.89 -2.72 -17.78
N GLU A 485 -1.28 -2.30 -16.67
CA GLU A 485 0.14 -2.50 -16.39
C GLU A 485 0.55 -4.00 -16.32
N LEU A 486 -0.40 -4.90 -16.03
CA LEU A 486 -0.20 -6.35 -16.05
C LEU A 486 -0.34 -6.93 -17.47
N ASP A 487 -1.30 -6.44 -18.25
CA ASP A 487 -1.43 -6.80 -19.68
C ASP A 487 -0.15 -6.50 -20.47
N GLN A 488 0.49 -5.35 -20.19
CA GLN A 488 1.77 -4.99 -20.80
C GLN A 488 2.90 -5.98 -20.45
N GLN A 489 2.93 -6.50 -19.21
CA GLN A 489 3.89 -7.52 -18.77
C GLN A 489 3.60 -8.90 -19.39
N LEU A 490 2.32 -9.30 -19.49
CA LEU A 490 1.91 -10.51 -20.21
C LEU A 490 2.31 -10.42 -21.70
N MET A 491 2.03 -9.30 -22.37
CA MET A 491 2.38 -9.10 -23.79
C MET A 491 3.89 -9.02 -24.04
N ALA A 492 4.68 -8.51 -23.10
CA ALA A 492 6.15 -8.60 -23.18
C ALA A 492 6.61 -10.07 -23.12
N ALA A 493 6.06 -10.86 -22.19
CA ALA A 493 6.38 -12.28 -22.06
C ALA A 493 5.93 -13.12 -23.28
N VAL A 494 4.76 -12.83 -23.86
CA VAL A 494 4.30 -13.45 -25.11
C VAL A 494 5.31 -13.23 -26.24
N LYS A 495 5.81 -12.00 -26.42
CA LYS A 495 6.81 -11.68 -27.45
C LYS A 495 8.13 -12.40 -27.23
N VAL A 496 8.61 -12.47 -25.98
CA VAL A 496 9.81 -13.24 -25.61
C VAL A 496 9.62 -14.72 -25.99
N ILE A 497 8.50 -15.34 -25.60
CA ILE A 497 8.18 -16.73 -25.93
C ILE A 497 8.13 -16.98 -27.45
N GLN A 498 7.44 -16.12 -28.21
CA GLN A 498 7.32 -16.26 -29.67
C GLN A 498 8.66 -16.06 -30.40
N SER A 499 9.53 -15.18 -29.89
CA SER A 499 10.85 -14.93 -30.49
C SER A 499 11.87 -16.06 -30.28
N GLY A 500 11.60 -16.98 -29.35
CA GLY A 500 12.55 -18.02 -28.92
C GLY A 500 13.77 -17.52 -28.14
N ILE A 501 13.93 -16.21 -27.98
CA ILE A 501 15.03 -15.59 -27.23
C ILE A 501 14.81 -15.88 -25.74
N ARG A 502 15.76 -16.59 -25.11
CA ARG A 502 15.80 -16.73 -23.65
C ARG A 502 16.45 -15.48 -23.05
N GLY A 503 15.66 -14.69 -22.34
CA GLY A 503 16.15 -13.65 -21.42
C GLY A 503 16.61 -14.21 -20.08
#